data_AF-A0A556QVV9-F1
#
_entry.id   AF-A0A556QVV9-F1
#
_cell.length_a   1.000
_cell.length_b   1.000
_cell.length_c   1.000
_cell.angle_alpha   90.00
_cell.angle_beta   90.00
_cell.angle_gamma   90.00
#
_symmetry.space_group_name_H-M   'P 1'
#
loop_
_entity.id
_entity.type
_entity.pdbx_description
1 polymer ?
#
loop_
_entity_poly.entity_id
_entity_poly.type
_entity_poly.pdbx_seq_one_letter_code
_entity_poly.pdbx_strand_id
1 'polypeptide(L)'
;MLIDKHYQFIRFLINDGLENKRQTFPETVLEQYGAIIRTLWQNNPNLLKHQQGYTALHIAAKENNLNIISFLLNSLKGVDLDILQQFVMSKERRNGCTALHLAALNGHDATVTQLLASFKDDPKALQKFISAKDNNGRTTLHGAALKNNPTVVASLLESFRDDPKALKEFIKTQDEDGHTALHGAAKWKRCHSNAITSTF
;
A
#
# COMPACT_ATOMS: atom_id res chain seq x y z
N MET A 1 21.80 -11.09 17.60
CA MET A 1 21.42 -12.50 17.32
C MET A 1 19.91 -12.76 17.33
N LEU A 2 19.09 -12.19 18.24
CA LEU A 2 17.63 -12.47 18.28
C LEU A 2 16.82 -11.68 17.22
N ILE A 3 17.19 -10.41 17.01
CA ILE A 3 16.60 -9.52 15.98
C ILE A 3 16.81 -10.07 14.57
N ASP A 4 17.97 -10.67 14.32
CA ASP A 4 18.32 -11.25 13.03
C ASP A 4 17.46 -12.49 12.73
N LYS A 5 17.14 -13.31 13.74
CA LYS A 5 16.24 -14.47 13.56
C LYS A 5 14.80 -14.08 13.22
N HIS A 6 14.27 -13.01 13.81
CA HIS A 6 12.91 -12.54 13.51
C HIS A 6 12.84 -11.78 12.17
N TYR A 7 13.91 -11.07 11.81
CA TYR A 7 14.08 -10.47 10.48
C TYR A 7 14.20 -11.54 9.39
N GLN A 8 15.00 -12.58 9.61
CA GLN A 8 15.08 -13.76 8.75
C GLN A 8 13.75 -14.50 8.70
N PHE A 9 12.93 -14.48 9.76
CA PHE A 9 11.63 -15.12 9.79
C PHE A 9 10.56 -14.35 9.01
N ILE A 10 10.50 -13.02 9.11
CA ILE A 10 9.66 -12.20 8.24
C ILE A 10 10.16 -12.31 6.78
N ARG A 11 11.48 -12.32 6.54
CA ARG A 11 12.05 -12.61 5.22
C ARG A 11 11.73 -14.01 4.72
N PHE A 12 11.73 -15.02 5.57
CA PHE A 12 11.37 -16.41 5.26
C PHE A 12 9.90 -16.48 4.88
N LEU A 13 9.01 -15.85 5.67
CA LEU A 13 7.59 -15.71 5.34
C LEU A 13 7.36 -14.99 4.00
N ILE A 14 8.21 -14.00 3.66
CA ILE A 14 8.18 -13.25 2.40
C ILE A 14 8.77 -14.04 1.21
N ASN A 15 9.85 -14.80 1.42
CA ASN A 15 10.66 -15.41 0.35
C ASN A 15 10.26 -16.86 0.03
N ASP A 16 10.03 -17.70 1.04
CA ASP A 16 9.59 -19.08 0.85
C ASP A 16 8.07 -19.17 0.74
N GLY A 17 7.37 -18.09 1.08
CA GLY A 17 5.92 -18.00 1.00
C GLY A 17 5.25 -18.91 2.01
N LEU A 18 4.05 -18.53 2.41
CA LEU A 18 3.09 -19.56 2.77
C LEU A 18 2.77 -20.29 1.48
N GLU A 19 3.45 -21.41 1.22
CA GLU A 19 3.14 -22.29 0.08
C GLU A 19 1.65 -22.72 0.08
N ASN A 20 0.94 -22.53 1.19
CA ASN A 20 -0.48 -22.81 1.31
C ASN A 20 -1.37 -21.59 1.03
N LYS A 21 -1.95 -21.58 -0.17
CA LYS A 21 -2.97 -20.61 -0.65
C LYS A 21 -4.27 -20.56 0.18
N ARG A 22 -4.37 -21.25 1.32
CA ARG A 22 -5.57 -21.33 2.18
C ARG A 22 -5.26 -21.39 3.68
N GLN A 23 -4.11 -20.89 4.14
CA GLN A 23 -3.78 -20.97 5.56
C GLN A 23 -4.38 -19.79 6.32
N THR A 24 -5.51 -20.02 6.99
CA THR A 24 -6.00 -19.15 8.06
C THR A 24 -5.11 -19.36 9.28
N PHE A 25 -4.55 -18.27 9.81
CA PHE A 25 -3.75 -18.32 11.02
C PHE A 25 -4.67 -18.34 12.25
N PRO A 26 -4.35 -19.16 13.28
CA PRO A 26 -5.04 -19.06 14.56
C PRO A 26 -4.89 -17.66 15.14
N GLU A 27 -5.91 -17.19 15.86
CA GLU A 27 -5.90 -15.87 16.52
C GLU A 27 -4.69 -15.70 17.43
N THR A 28 -4.31 -16.74 18.17
CA THR A 28 -3.11 -16.75 19.04
C THR A 28 -1.81 -16.47 18.28
N VAL A 29 -1.69 -16.92 17.03
CA VAL A 29 -0.54 -16.64 16.18
C VAL A 29 -0.57 -15.18 15.73
N LEU A 30 -1.72 -14.66 15.33
CA LEU A 30 -1.87 -13.25 14.95
C LEU A 30 -1.51 -12.31 16.11
N GLU A 31 -2.00 -12.59 17.32
CA GLU A 31 -1.71 -11.82 18.53
C GLU A 31 -0.22 -11.82 18.87
N GLN A 32 0.42 -13.00 18.85
CA GLN A 32 1.85 -13.12 19.14
C GLN A 32 2.70 -12.29 18.17
N TYR A 33 2.35 -12.30 16.88
CA TYR A 33 3.07 -11.52 15.88
C TYR A 33 2.75 -10.04 15.96
N GLY A 34 1.50 -9.68 16.26
CA GLY A 34 1.09 -8.32 16.55
C GLY A 34 1.92 -7.70 17.67
N ALA A 35 2.08 -8.44 18.77
CA ALA A 35 2.94 -8.05 19.89
C ALA A 35 4.40 -7.87 19.47
N ILE A 36 4.96 -8.80 18.67
CA ILE A 36 6.34 -8.68 18.18
C ILE A 36 6.51 -7.45 17.30
N ILE A 37 5.61 -7.23 16.31
CA ILE A 37 5.67 -6.08 15.42
C ILE A 37 5.56 -4.78 16.24
N ARG A 38 4.65 -4.72 17.22
CA ARG A 38 4.51 -3.61 18.16
C ARG A 38 5.81 -3.32 18.89
N THR A 39 6.37 -4.32 19.57
CA THR A 39 7.60 -4.15 20.36
C THR A 39 8.76 -3.71 19.49
N LEU A 40 8.92 -4.30 18.29
CA LEU A 40 9.98 -3.90 17.37
C LEU A 40 9.77 -2.47 16.86
N TRP A 41 8.54 -2.10 16.52
CA TRP A 41 8.21 -0.75 16.04
C TRP A 41 8.45 0.31 17.11
N GLN A 42 7.98 0.09 18.34
CA GLN A 42 8.15 1.02 19.45
C GLN A 42 9.62 1.21 19.85
N ASN A 43 10.42 0.14 19.80
CA ASN A 43 11.85 0.23 20.11
C ASN A 43 12.64 0.92 19.00
N ASN A 44 12.50 0.46 17.75
CA ASN A 44 13.16 1.05 16.59
C ASN A 44 12.47 0.59 15.30
N PRO A 45 11.68 1.46 14.63
CA PRO A 45 10.98 1.12 13.39
C PRO A 45 11.91 0.62 12.26
N ASN A 46 13.20 0.96 12.28
CA ASN A 46 14.15 0.48 11.28
C ASN A 46 14.42 -1.03 11.38
N LEU A 47 14.11 -1.67 12.51
CA LEU A 47 14.21 -3.13 12.66
C LEU A 47 13.20 -3.88 11.79
N LEU A 48 12.12 -3.22 11.38
CA LEU A 48 11.08 -3.75 10.50
C LEU A 48 11.26 -3.28 9.04
N LYS A 49 12.39 -2.64 8.72
CA LYS A 49 12.70 -2.11 7.39
C LYS A 49 13.97 -2.76 6.82
N HIS A 50 13.92 -3.10 5.54
CA HIS A 50 15.11 -3.44 4.76
C HIS A 50 15.98 -2.19 4.51
N GLN A 51 17.21 -2.37 3.99
CA GLN A 51 18.17 -1.29 3.71
C GLN A 51 17.59 -0.10 2.91
N GLN A 52 16.65 -0.36 2.00
CA GLN A 52 15.95 0.65 1.19
C GLN A 52 14.69 1.23 1.87
N GLY A 53 14.47 0.98 3.16
CA GLY A 53 13.28 1.45 3.89
C GLY A 53 12.01 0.61 3.64
N TYR A 54 12.09 -0.45 2.84
CA TYR A 54 10.96 -1.34 2.56
C TYR A 54 10.57 -2.12 3.81
N THR A 55 9.30 -2.03 4.21
CA THR A 55 8.70 -2.96 5.18
C THR A 55 8.21 -4.23 4.47
N ALA A 56 7.88 -5.26 5.25
CA ALA A 56 7.22 -6.47 4.73
C ALA A 56 5.96 -6.16 3.90
N LEU A 57 5.19 -5.14 4.31
CA LEU A 57 3.99 -4.71 3.61
C LEU A 57 4.29 -4.13 2.22
N HIS A 58 5.41 -3.40 2.05
CA HIS A 58 5.81 -2.89 0.74
C HIS A 58 6.13 -4.04 -0.23
N ILE A 59 6.86 -5.04 0.25
CA ILE A 59 7.25 -6.19 -0.57
C ILE A 59 6.00 -6.98 -0.95
N ALA A 60 5.15 -7.31 0.04
CA ALA A 60 3.90 -8.02 -0.22
C ALA A 60 2.99 -7.27 -1.19
N ALA A 61 2.90 -5.95 -1.08
CA ALA A 61 2.10 -5.13 -2.00
C ALA A 61 2.70 -5.05 -3.40
N LYS A 62 4.02 -5.05 -3.54
CA LYS A 62 4.71 -5.11 -4.84
C LYS A 62 4.53 -6.46 -5.55
N GLU A 63 4.54 -7.55 -4.79
CA GLU A 63 4.43 -8.92 -5.29
C GLU A 63 2.98 -9.45 -5.34
N ASN A 64 1.98 -8.60 -5.07
CA ASN A 64 0.56 -8.98 -5.00
C ASN A 64 0.24 -10.13 -4.01
N ASN A 65 0.97 -10.21 -2.90
CA ASN A 65 0.83 -11.29 -1.93
C ASN A 65 -0.24 -10.97 -0.87
N LEU A 66 -1.50 -11.23 -1.25
CA LEU A 66 -2.69 -11.02 -0.42
C LEU A 66 -2.64 -11.74 0.93
N ASN A 67 -2.00 -12.91 1.00
CA ASN A 67 -1.92 -13.69 2.23
C ASN A 67 -1.04 -13.00 3.28
N ILE A 68 0.13 -12.52 2.88
CA ILE A 68 1.03 -11.77 3.77
C ILE A 68 0.39 -10.44 4.17
N ILE A 69 -0.28 -9.75 3.25
CA ILE A 69 -1.01 -8.52 3.56
C ILE A 69 -2.09 -8.79 4.63
N SER A 70 -2.89 -9.84 4.45
CA SER A 70 -3.93 -10.25 5.41
C SER A 70 -3.32 -10.56 6.75
N PHE A 71 -2.24 -11.34 6.78
CA PHE A 71 -1.55 -11.72 7.99
C PHE A 71 -1.03 -10.49 8.75
N LEU A 72 -0.30 -9.59 8.08
CA LEU A 72 0.28 -8.40 8.70
C LEU A 72 -0.80 -7.46 9.23
N LEU A 73 -1.85 -7.21 8.46
CA LEU A 73 -2.91 -6.28 8.85
C LEU A 73 -3.79 -6.87 9.96
N ASN A 74 -4.14 -8.16 9.89
CA ASN A 74 -4.92 -8.81 10.94
C ASN A 74 -4.11 -9.01 12.23
N SER A 75 -2.79 -9.25 12.14
CA SER A 75 -1.91 -9.28 13.33
C SER A 75 -1.86 -7.94 14.06
N LEU A 76 -2.15 -6.84 13.36
CA LEU A 76 -2.19 -5.50 13.94
C LEU A 76 -3.61 -5.02 14.25
N LYS A 77 -4.67 -5.77 13.90
CA LYS A 77 -6.04 -5.45 14.30
C LYS A 77 -6.18 -5.70 15.81
N GLY A 78 -6.57 -4.66 16.55
CA GLY A 78 -6.64 -4.70 18.02
C GLY A 78 -5.33 -4.33 18.72
N VAL A 79 -4.23 -4.22 17.97
CA VAL A 79 -3.03 -3.53 18.43
C VAL A 79 -3.23 -2.03 18.24
N ASP A 80 -2.71 -1.24 19.17
CA ASP A 80 -2.65 0.24 19.16
C ASP A 80 -2.77 0.84 17.75
N LEU A 81 -3.89 1.52 17.49
CA LEU A 81 -4.25 2.05 16.17
C LEU A 81 -3.16 2.98 15.62
N ASP A 82 -2.43 3.68 16.49
CA ASP A 82 -1.35 4.57 16.10
C ASP A 82 -0.20 3.80 15.44
N ILE A 83 0.10 2.60 15.94
CA ILE A 83 1.16 1.74 15.38
C ILE A 83 0.74 1.20 14.03
N LEU A 84 -0.50 0.72 13.89
CA LEU A 84 -1.04 0.27 12.60
C LEU A 84 -0.94 1.40 11.57
N GLN A 85 -1.40 2.60 11.92
CA GLN A 85 -1.34 3.77 11.04
C GLN A 85 0.11 4.08 10.65
N GLN A 86 1.05 4.13 11.59
CA GLN A 86 2.45 4.38 11.29
C GLN A 86 3.09 3.30 10.40
N PHE A 87 2.74 2.03 10.64
CA PHE A 87 3.26 0.90 9.89
C PHE A 87 2.81 0.94 8.42
N VAL A 88 1.53 1.18 8.16
CA VAL A 88 1.02 1.26 6.78
C VAL A 88 1.44 2.55 6.08
N MET A 89 1.57 3.65 6.82
CA MET A 89 2.02 4.95 6.31
C MET A 89 3.53 5.01 6.09
N SER A 90 4.25 3.95 6.47
CA SER A 90 5.68 3.87 6.24
C SER A 90 5.98 4.08 4.76
N LYS A 91 7.02 4.88 4.50
CA LYS A 91 7.53 5.14 3.15
C LYS A 91 8.85 4.42 2.95
N GLU A 92 9.04 3.87 1.76
CA GLU A 92 10.36 3.39 1.32
C GLU A 92 11.28 4.58 0.97
N ARG A 93 12.60 4.39 1.07
CA ARG A 93 13.57 5.50 1.02
C ARG A 93 13.75 6.11 -0.37
N ARG A 94 13.63 5.33 -1.42
CA ARG A 94 14.06 5.70 -2.77
C ARG A 94 13.13 6.73 -3.39
N ASN A 95 11.84 6.43 -3.41
CA ASN A 95 10.81 7.28 -4.01
C ASN A 95 9.79 7.77 -2.98
N GLY A 96 9.90 7.39 -1.70
CA GLY A 96 8.90 7.79 -0.70
C GLY A 96 7.56 7.08 -0.87
N CYS A 97 7.51 6.00 -1.64
CA CYS A 97 6.28 5.26 -1.89
C CYS A 97 5.80 4.56 -0.61
N THR A 98 4.50 4.54 -0.39
CA THR A 98 3.86 3.61 0.55
C THR A 98 3.57 2.27 -0.14
N ALA A 99 3.20 1.24 0.63
CA ALA A 99 2.76 -0.04 0.06
C ALA A 99 1.58 0.12 -0.93
N LEU A 100 0.66 1.05 -0.66
CA LEU A 100 -0.48 1.34 -1.54
C LEU A 100 -0.04 1.95 -2.89
N HIS A 101 0.96 2.84 -2.89
CA HIS A 101 1.54 3.35 -4.13
C HIS A 101 2.11 2.20 -4.98
N LEU A 102 2.87 1.30 -4.37
CA LEU A 102 3.46 0.17 -5.08
C LEU A 102 2.39 -0.76 -5.67
N ALA A 103 1.32 -1.05 -4.93
CA ALA A 103 0.22 -1.85 -5.44
C ALA A 103 -0.46 -1.20 -6.65
N ALA A 104 -0.81 0.08 -6.55
CA ALA A 104 -1.46 0.82 -7.64
C ALA A 104 -0.54 0.97 -8.87
N LEU A 105 0.75 1.25 -8.66
CA LEU A 105 1.75 1.37 -9.72
C LEU A 105 2.04 0.05 -10.43
N ASN A 106 1.81 -1.10 -9.79
CA ASN A 106 1.94 -2.41 -10.44
C ASN A 106 0.61 -2.92 -11.01
N GLY A 107 -0.51 -2.22 -10.78
CA GLY A 107 -1.83 -2.62 -11.26
C GLY A 107 -2.48 -3.72 -10.43
N HIS A 108 -2.02 -3.96 -9.20
CA HIS A 108 -2.49 -5.01 -8.30
C HIS A 108 -3.78 -4.59 -7.58
N ASP A 109 -4.89 -4.64 -8.32
CA ASP A 109 -6.24 -4.25 -7.88
C ASP A 109 -6.72 -4.99 -6.63
N ALA A 110 -6.49 -6.30 -6.54
CA ALA A 110 -6.85 -7.10 -5.37
C ALA A 110 -6.10 -6.64 -4.11
N THR A 111 -4.81 -6.35 -4.23
CA THR A 111 -3.99 -5.82 -3.14
C THR A 111 -4.48 -4.45 -2.70
N VAL A 112 -4.78 -3.55 -3.65
CA VAL A 112 -5.33 -2.22 -3.33
C VAL A 112 -6.64 -2.39 -2.55
N THR A 113 -7.57 -3.19 -3.06
CA THR A 113 -8.87 -3.42 -2.43
C THR A 113 -8.72 -3.92 -0.99
N GLN A 114 -7.79 -4.85 -0.74
CA GLN A 114 -7.55 -5.41 0.58
C GLN A 114 -6.90 -4.40 1.55
N LEU A 115 -5.96 -3.58 1.06
CA LEU A 115 -5.35 -2.50 1.84
C LEU A 115 -6.41 -1.46 2.24
N LEU A 116 -7.26 -1.03 1.31
CA LEU A 116 -8.35 -0.10 1.59
C LEU A 116 -9.36 -0.69 2.58
N ALA A 117 -9.69 -1.98 2.43
CA ALA A 117 -10.64 -2.66 3.31
C ALA A 117 -10.18 -2.74 4.77
N SER A 118 -8.88 -2.64 5.03
CA SER A 118 -8.31 -2.77 6.37
C SER A 118 -8.46 -1.50 7.23
N PHE A 119 -8.90 -0.39 6.63
CA PHE A 119 -9.15 0.89 7.32
C PHE A 119 -10.62 1.33 7.22
N LYS A 120 -11.55 0.42 6.89
CA LYS A 120 -12.98 0.77 6.74
C LYS A 120 -13.60 1.37 8.00
N ASP A 121 -13.10 0.98 9.17
CA ASP A 121 -13.62 1.46 10.46
C ASP A 121 -13.03 2.83 10.87
N ASP A 122 -12.05 3.35 10.13
CA ASP A 122 -11.47 4.70 10.32
C ASP A 122 -11.31 5.42 8.97
N PRO A 123 -12.39 6.06 8.47
CA PRO A 123 -12.37 6.79 7.21
C PRO A 123 -11.32 7.91 7.16
N LYS A 124 -10.99 8.54 8.28
CA LYS A 124 -9.99 9.62 8.32
C LYS A 124 -8.58 9.07 8.13
N ALA A 125 -8.25 7.97 8.81
CA ALA A 125 -6.97 7.29 8.59
C ALA A 125 -6.86 6.73 7.16
N LEU A 126 -7.95 6.17 6.63
CA LEU A 126 -8.00 5.70 5.24
C LEU A 126 -7.73 6.84 4.24
N GLN A 127 -8.41 7.98 4.38
CA GLN A 127 -8.21 9.15 3.51
C GLN A 127 -6.79 9.69 3.61
N LYS A 128 -6.21 9.74 4.82
CA LYS A 128 -4.80 10.11 5.03
C LYS A 128 -3.85 9.14 4.34
N PHE A 129 -4.15 7.83 4.37
CA PHE A 129 -3.36 6.80 3.71
C PHE A 129 -3.41 6.90 2.18
N ILE A 130 -4.60 7.09 1.62
CA ILE A 130 -4.81 7.27 0.18
C ILE A 130 -4.16 8.57 -0.33
N SER A 131 -4.23 9.65 0.48
CA SER A 131 -3.72 10.98 0.16
C SER A 131 -2.23 11.17 0.46
N ALA A 132 -1.57 10.14 1.00
CA ALA A 132 -0.13 10.16 1.20
C ALA A 132 0.56 10.45 -0.14
N LYS A 133 1.55 11.36 -0.12
CA LYS A 133 2.35 11.69 -1.28
C LYS A 133 3.70 10.97 -1.24
N ASP A 134 4.16 10.49 -2.39
CA ASP A 134 5.54 10.04 -2.56
C ASP A 134 6.52 11.23 -2.62
N ASN A 135 7.80 10.99 -2.87
CA ASN A 135 8.84 12.01 -2.96
C ASN A 135 8.68 12.93 -4.17
N ASN A 136 7.86 12.57 -5.16
CA ASN A 136 7.56 13.37 -6.34
C ASN A 136 6.22 14.10 -6.18
N GLY A 137 5.63 14.11 -4.97
CA GLY A 137 4.32 14.69 -4.72
C GLY A 137 3.15 13.88 -5.26
N ARG A 138 3.38 12.68 -5.81
CA ARG A 138 2.33 11.84 -6.41
C ARG A 138 1.57 11.11 -5.33
N THR A 139 0.26 11.02 -5.52
CA THR A 139 -0.63 10.18 -4.71
C THR A 139 -0.86 8.83 -5.38
N THR A 140 -1.48 7.89 -4.65
CA THR A 140 -1.91 6.59 -5.20
C THR A 140 -2.77 6.75 -6.46
N LEU A 141 -3.59 7.80 -6.54
CA LEU A 141 -4.44 8.08 -7.71
C LEU A 141 -3.62 8.34 -8.98
N HIS A 142 -2.44 8.98 -8.88
CA HIS A 142 -1.55 9.19 -10.01
C HIS A 142 -1.08 7.85 -10.60
N GLY A 143 -0.70 6.90 -9.72
CA GLY A 143 -0.29 5.57 -10.13
C GLY A 143 -1.43 4.77 -10.78
N ALA A 144 -2.61 4.80 -10.17
CA ALA A 144 -3.79 4.11 -10.70
C ALA A 144 -4.22 4.66 -12.07
N ALA A 145 -4.20 5.98 -12.23
CA ALA A 145 -4.52 6.65 -13.50
C ALA A 145 -3.48 6.36 -14.60
N LEU A 146 -2.19 6.35 -14.25
CA LEU A 146 -1.11 5.99 -15.17
C LEU A 146 -1.25 4.54 -15.68
N LYS A 147 -1.77 3.63 -14.86
CA LYS A 147 -2.02 2.23 -15.24
C LYS A 147 -3.37 1.99 -15.91
N ASN A 148 -4.17 3.04 -16.12
CA ASN A 148 -5.53 2.93 -16.66
C ASN A 148 -6.35 1.84 -15.94
N ASN A 149 -6.30 1.83 -14.60
CA ASN A 149 -7.03 0.86 -13.78
C ASN A 149 -8.30 1.51 -13.20
N PRO A 150 -9.45 1.44 -13.91
CA PRO A 150 -10.68 2.09 -13.46
C PRO A 150 -11.22 1.48 -12.16
N THR A 151 -10.98 0.20 -11.91
CA THR A 151 -11.41 -0.48 -10.68
C THR A 151 -10.74 0.14 -9.47
N VAL A 152 -9.41 0.31 -9.50
CA VAL A 152 -8.67 0.95 -8.41
C VAL A 152 -9.08 2.42 -8.27
N VAL A 153 -9.22 3.15 -9.39
CA VAL A 153 -9.69 4.54 -9.34
C VAL A 153 -11.05 4.63 -8.66
N ALA A 154 -12.02 3.78 -9.03
CA ALA A 154 -13.33 3.75 -8.41
C ALA A 154 -13.26 3.47 -6.90
N SER A 155 -12.48 2.48 -6.47
CA SER A 155 -12.31 2.17 -5.03
C SER A 155 -11.67 3.33 -4.25
N LEU A 156 -10.71 4.03 -4.84
CA LEU A 156 -10.09 5.21 -4.21
C LEU A 156 -11.10 6.36 -4.07
N LEU A 157 -11.92 6.63 -5.10
CA LEU A 157 -12.93 7.69 -5.05
C LEU A 157 -14.06 7.36 -4.08
N GLU A 158 -14.50 6.11 -4.03
CA GLU A 158 -15.54 5.63 -3.11
C GLU A 158 -15.14 5.83 -1.63
N SER A 159 -13.84 5.77 -1.33
CA SER A 159 -13.30 6.03 0.01
C SER A 159 -13.50 7.48 0.51
N PHE A 160 -13.90 8.41 -0.37
CA PHE A 160 -14.23 9.79 -0.04
C PHE A 160 -15.73 10.12 -0.26
N ARG A 161 -16.60 9.11 -0.43
CA ARG A 161 -18.03 9.32 -0.73
C ARG A 161 -18.72 10.26 0.26
N ASP A 162 -18.37 10.15 1.54
CA ASP A 162 -18.98 10.96 2.61
C ASP A 162 -18.27 12.31 2.85
N ASP A 163 -17.17 12.59 2.13
CA ASP A 163 -16.46 13.89 2.18
C ASP A 163 -16.16 14.44 0.77
N PRO A 164 -17.14 15.11 0.15
CA PRO A 164 -16.98 15.72 -1.17
C PRO A 164 -15.91 16.81 -1.23
N LYS A 165 -15.60 17.45 -0.10
CA LYS A 165 -14.57 18.50 -0.04
C LYS A 165 -13.19 17.87 -0.14
N ALA A 166 -12.92 16.86 0.71
CA ALA A 166 -11.68 16.10 0.66
C ALA A 166 -11.50 15.40 -0.71
N LEU A 167 -12.57 14.85 -1.29
CA LEU A 167 -12.54 14.28 -2.64
C LEU A 167 -12.05 15.31 -3.68
N LYS A 168 -12.61 16.53 -3.65
CA LYS A 168 -12.24 17.59 -4.59
C LYS A 168 -10.77 18.02 -4.45
N GLU A 169 -10.26 18.07 -3.22
CA GLU A 169 -8.84 18.36 -2.97
C GLU A 169 -7.94 17.20 -3.42
N PHE A 170 -8.36 15.96 -3.16
CA PHE A 170 -7.63 14.76 -3.54
C PHE A 170 -7.45 14.63 -5.06
N ILE A 171 -8.53 14.77 -5.84
CA ILE A 171 -8.45 14.68 -7.32
C ILE A 171 -7.66 15.83 -7.96
N LYS A 172 -7.58 16.98 -7.29
CA LYS A 172 -6.85 18.17 -7.75
C LYS A 172 -5.39 18.17 -7.30
N THR A 173 -4.98 17.19 -6.50
CA THR A 173 -3.60 17.11 -6.04
C THR A 173 -2.67 17.01 -7.24
N GLN A 174 -1.70 17.92 -7.28
CA GLN A 174 -0.65 17.95 -8.28
C GLN A 174 0.62 17.31 -7.71
N ASP A 175 1.34 16.61 -8.58
CA ASP A 175 2.72 16.21 -8.35
C ASP A 175 3.68 17.41 -8.48
N GLU A 176 4.98 17.17 -8.27
CA GLU A 176 6.00 18.23 -8.35
C GLU A 176 6.11 18.88 -9.73
N ASP A 177 5.67 18.20 -10.78
CA ASP A 177 5.63 18.74 -12.15
C ASP A 177 4.33 19.53 -12.44
N GLY A 178 3.44 19.67 -11.45
CA GLY A 178 2.13 20.32 -11.62
C GLY A 178 1.07 19.42 -12.26
N HIS A 179 1.36 18.13 -12.48
CA HIS A 179 0.42 17.20 -13.10
C HIS A 179 -0.54 16.62 -12.08
N THR A 180 -1.82 16.64 -12.41
CA THR A 180 -2.83 15.83 -11.71
C THR A 180 -2.84 14.40 -12.26
N ALA A 181 -3.47 13.48 -11.52
CA ALA A 181 -3.66 12.10 -11.98
C ALA A 181 -4.31 11.99 -13.39
N LEU A 182 -5.19 12.94 -13.75
CA LEU A 182 -5.81 12.98 -15.08
C LEU A 182 -4.80 13.19 -16.21
N HIS A 183 -3.72 13.95 -15.97
CA HIS A 183 -2.63 14.09 -16.95
C HIS A 183 -1.95 12.74 -17.21
N GLY A 184 -1.79 11.91 -16.17
CA GLY A 184 -1.28 10.54 -16.28
C GLY A 184 -2.17 9.63 -17.15
N ALA A 185 -3.49 9.68 -16.93
CA ALA A 185 -4.46 8.95 -17.76
C ALA A 185 -4.44 9.40 -19.23
N ALA A 186 -4.37 10.70 -19.48
CA ALA A 186 -4.26 11.25 -20.83
C ALA A 186 -2.98 10.81 -21.54
N LYS A 187 -1.84 10.77 -20.81
CA LYS A 187 -0.57 10.25 -21.33
C LYS A 187 -0.67 8.78 -21.72
N TRP A 188 -1.27 7.94 -20.87
CA TRP A 188 -1.48 6.52 -21.18
C TRP A 188 -2.28 6.34 -22.46
N LYS A 189 -3.39 7.08 -22.61
CA LYS A 189 -4.24 7.04 -23.80
C LYS A 189 -3.47 7.39 -25.07
N ARG A 190 -2.64 8.45 -25.05
CA ARG A 190 -1.84 8.88 -26.23
C ARG A 190 -0.78 7.85 -26.63
N CYS A 191 -0.10 7.25 -25.67
CA CYS A 191 0.91 6.22 -25.94
C CYS A 191 0.30 4.96 -26.57
N HIS A 192 -0.91 4.57 -26.16
CA HIS A 192 -1.55 3.35 -26.63
C HIS A 192 -2.50 3.59 -27.82
N SER A 193 -3.04 4.80 -28.02
CA SER A 193 -3.82 5.14 -29.22
C SER A 193 -2.97 5.14 -30.49
N ASN A 194 -1.71 5.61 -30.37
CA ASN A 194 -0.78 5.63 -31.50
C ASN A 194 -0.26 4.23 -31.87
N ALA A 195 -0.39 3.24 -30.98
CA ALA A 195 -0.04 1.84 -31.28
C ALA A 195 -1.09 1.14 -32.16
N ILE A 196 -2.34 1.64 -32.16
CA ILE A 196 -3.44 1.07 -32.96
C ILE A 196 -3.46 1.69 -34.37
N THR A 197 -2.95 2.91 -34.53
CA THR A 197 -2.91 3.60 -35.84
C THR A 197 -1.65 3.32 -36.65
N SER A 198 -0.67 2.56 -36.15
CA SER A 198 0.55 2.20 -36.90
C SER A 198 0.51 0.80 -37.51
N THR A 199 -0.67 0.18 -37.61
CA THR A 199 -0.88 -1.16 -38.21
C THR A 199 -1.81 -1.16 -39.43
N PHE A 200 -1.98 -0.01 -40.09
CA PHE A 200 -2.59 0.06 -41.43
C PHE A 200 -1.76 0.92 -42.37
#